data_AF-A0A5B1QQH9-F1
#
_entry.id   AF-A0A5B1QQH9-F1
#
_cell.length_a   1.000
_cell.length_b   1.000
_cell.length_c   1.000
_cell.angle_alpha   90.00
_cell.angle_beta   90.00
_cell.angle_gamma   90.00
#
_symmetry.space_group_name_H-M   'P 1'
#
loop_
_entity.id
_entity.type
_entity.pdbx_description
1 polymer ?
#
loop_
_entity_poly.entity_id
_entity_poly.type
_entity_poly.pdbx_seq_one_letter_code
_entity_poly.pdbx_strand_id
1 'polypeptide(L)'
;MSIASGLTGIPAEAKANKQLPWDRALAMKDELLKDGEKSLGSSAWVIMAAYRDFAEGLESVNMVKRIHKGDKEDEEMGWEGKPNALTSLSNGILREPRVFHIPSEDWVEKFNEQVTFESTVHNAWTFSDAATLQKEAPERLRANGWDDVRLALSTTVRAWILAGFIAGGGHRNSQTAMDYYSRVLSVLEWGRHLWKDVPREQRGSIFDATFVRGVKRLFLQTFIEAYSENSGTDSEFDLNDLAEMARDLLVDTKRQQPEVGENAQYDPGFITSFFINPTAESMSILGFVHIRKALQLKAQGDTKAALEQFGEASSWYAKAGASFPADDEKHIYFLGIALEALWHHGIKLETLLSLCEGIRRNTPKALQIWEYSPMAEARDKVLKRVNDFEDEYREKVKKGECKLSDLITLKVGIAMQARFNVLTDFCRTRVTCLRPLKALRFRRALLNNIRTLHEIKCKP
;
A
#
# COMPACT_ATOMS: atom_id res chain seq x y z
N MET A 1 -17.64 12.08 26.43
CA MET A 1 -17.95 12.15 24.99
C MET A 1 -16.94 11.29 24.25
N SER A 2 -17.42 10.20 23.65
CA SER A 2 -16.63 9.15 22.96
C SER A 2 -15.97 9.71 21.70
N ILE A 3 -14.64 9.58 21.57
CA ILE A 3 -13.87 10.07 20.42
C ILE A 3 -13.57 8.88 19.50
N ALA A 4 -13.82 9.10 18.22
CA ALA A 4 -13.89 8.09 17.16
C ALA A 4 -12.62 7.25 17.00
N SER A 5 -12.85 5.93 16.89
CA SER A 5 -11.88 4.93 16.47
C SER A 5 -11.37 5.19 15.03
N GLY A 6 -10.07 5.02 14.81
CA GLY A 6 -9.30 5.49 13.65
C GLY A 6 -9.50 4.71 12.35
N LEU A 7 -10.68 4.83 11.75
CA LEU A 7 -10.94 4.56 10.34
C LEU A 7 -11.67 5.78 9.77
N THR A 8 -10.95 6.87 9.57
CA THR A 8 -11.51 8.07 8.98
C THR A 8 -11.81 7.83 7.50
N GLY A 9 -13.05 8.14 7.09
CA GLY A 9 -13.56 7.87 5.74
C GLY A 9 -14.50 6.66 5.64
N ILE A 10 -14.52 5.78 6.65
CA ILE A 10 -15.47 4.66 6.71
C ILE A 10 -16.67 5.05 7.59
N PRO A 11 -17.92 4.88 7.12
CA PRO A 11 -19.09 5.13 7.93
C PRO A 11 -19.06 4.34 9.26
N ALA A 12 -19.34 5.01 10.39
CA ALA A 12 -19.35 4.37 11.70
C ALA A 12 -20.34 3.18 11.75
N GLU A 13 -21.44 3.28 11.00
CA GLU A 13 -22.43 2.22 10.82
C GLU A 13 -21.84 0.99 10.12
N ALA A 14 -21.03 1.16 9.09
CA ALA A 14 -20.36 0.05 8.41
C ALA A 14 -19.41 -0.68 9.37
N LYS A 15 -18.70 0.07 10.23
CA LYS A 15 -17.86 -0.52 11.28
C LYS A 15 -18.71 -1.26 12.33
N ALA A 16 -19.81 -0.66 12.79
CA ALA A 16 -20.69 -1.28 13.78
C ALA A 16 -21.36 -2.56 13.26
N ASN A 17 -21.69 -2.60 11.96
CA ASN A 17 -22.42 -3.68 11.32
C ASN A 17 -21.53 -4.75 10.67
N LYS A 18 -20.21 -4.76 10.95
CA LYS A 18 -19.23 -5.69 10.35
C LYS A 18 -19.32 -5.71 8.81
N GLN A 19 -19.29 -4.54 8.20
CA GLN A 19 -19.36 -4.35 6.76
C GLN A 19 -18.01 -3.95 6.15
N LEU A 20 -16.90 -4.07 6.91
CA LEU A 20 -15.59 -3.74 6.38
C LEU A 20 -15.16 -4.74 5.30
N PRO A 21 -14.24 -4.39 4.40
CA PRO A 21 -13.90 -5.27 3.28
C PRO A 21 -13.50 -6.68 3.67
N TRP A 22 -12.77 -6.84 4.79
CA TRP A 22 -12.43 -8.17 5.31
C TRP A 22 -13.62 -8.91 5.91
N ASP A 23 -14.57 -8.23 6.56
CA ASP A 23 -15.78 -8.87 7.09
C ASP A 23 -16.65 -9.42 5.95
N ARG A 24 -16.82 -8.61 4.89
CA ARG A 24 -17.55 -8.99 3.68
C ARG A 24 -16.88 -10.16 2.96
N ALA A 25 -15.57 -10.11 2.78
CA ALA A 25 -14.82 -11.20 2.18
C ALA A 25 -14.91 -12.50 3.01
N LEU A 26 -14.85 -12.40 4.34
CA LEU A 26 -15.04 -13.56 5.22
C LEU A 26 -16.44 -14.18 5.10
N ALA A 27 -17.48 -13.34 4.93
CA ALA A 27 -18.85 -13.82 4.71
C ALA A 27 -19.02 -14.56 3.36
N MET A 28 -18.19 -14.25 2.37
CA MET A 28 -18.20 -14.90 1.04
C MET A 28 -17.42 -16.22 1.01
N LYS A 29 -16.67 -16.57 2.07
CA LYS A 29 -15.69 -17.67 2.06
C LYS A 29 -16.27 -19.01 1.62
N ASP A 30 -17.43 -19.40 2.13
CA ASP A 30 -18.03 -20.70 1.84
C ASP A 30 -18.51 -20.82 0.39
N GLU A 31 -18.99 -19.72 -0.20
CA GLU A 31 -19.36 -19.64 -1.62
C GLU A 31 -18.12 -19.75 -2.50
N LEU A 32 -17.05 -19.00 -2.17
CA LEU A 32 -15.79 -19.04 -2.90
C LEU A 32 -15.15 -20.43 -2.87
N LEU A 33 -15.24 -21.15 -1.74
CA LEU A 33 -14.78 -22.53 -1.63
C LEU A 33 -15.59 -23.49 -2.51
N LYS A 34 -16.92 -23.30 -2.59
CA LYS A 34 -17.79 -24.12 -3.47
C LYS A 34 -17.49 -23.87 -4.95
N ASP A 35 -17.15 -22.64 -5.32
CA ASP A 35 -16.81 -22.25 -6.69
C ASP A 35 -15.45 -22.76 -7.16
N GLY A 36 -14.58 -23.21 -6.23
CA GLY A 36 -13.29 -23.83 -6.53
C GLY A 36 -12.41 -22.95 -7.41
N GLU A 37 -11.93 -23.48 -8.53
CA GLU A 37 -11.02 -22.78 -9.43
C GLU A 37 -11.57 -21.45 -9.98
N LYS A 38 -12.90 -21.33 -10.11
CA LYS A 38 -13.54 -20.11 -10.63
C LYS A 38 -13.37 -18.91 -9.70
N SER A 39 -13.19 -19.16 -8.40
CA SER A 39 -13.05 -18.12 -7.39
C SER A 39 -11.61 -17.72 -7.11
N LEU A 40 -10.61 -18.44 -7.66
CA LEU A 40 -9.18 -18.17 -7.41
C LEU A 40 -8.77 -16.74 -7.80
N GLY A 41 -9.47 -16.16 -8.77
CA GLY A 41 -9.25 -14.79 -9.22
C GLY A 41 -9.92 -13.72 -8.36
N SER A 42 -10.57 -14.06 -7.23
CA SER A 42 -11.24 -13.08 -6.36
C SER A 42 -10.28 -12.33 -5.46
N SER A 43 -10.50 -11.02 -5.31
CA SER A 43 -9.79 -10.18 -4.33
C SER A 43 -10.16 -10.49 -2.88
N ALA A 44 -11.24 -11.23 -2.63
CA ALA A 44 -11.63 -11.69 -1.28
C ALA A 44 -10.52 -12.51 -0.61
N TRP A 45 -9.86 -13.41 -1.37
CA TRP A 45 -8.76 -14.24 -0.85
C TRP A 45 -7.60 -13.40 -0.31
N VAL A 46 -7.30 -12.29 -0.98
CA VAL A 46 -6.23 -11.37 -0.59
C VAL A 46 -6.55 -10.70 0.74
N ILE A 47 -7.72 -10.04 0.82
CA ILE A 47 -8.07 -9.26 2.01
C ILE A 47 -8.35 -10.17 3.21
N MET A 48 -8.90 -11.38 3.03
CA MET A 48 -9.04 -12.37 4.10
C MET A 48 -7.68 -12.80 4.67
N ALA A 49 -6.73 -13.17 3.79
CA ALA A 49 -5.40 -13.60 4.22
C ALA A 49 -4.64 -12.46 4.92
N ALA A 50 -4.69 -11.26 4.35
CA ALA A 50 -4.09 -10.07 4.95
C ALA A 50 -4.72 -9.74 6.31
N TYR A 51 -6.03 -9.86 6.45
CA TYR A 51 -6.74 -9.55 7.69
C TYR A 51 -6.45 -10.56 8.79
N ARG A 52 -6.36 -11.85 8.46
CA ARG A 52 -5.94 -12.88 9.42
C ARG A 52 -4.56 -12.55 10.00
N ASP A 53 -3.58 -12.27 9.13
CA ASP A 53 -2.21 -11.93 9.57
C ASP A 53 -2.23 -10.62 10.40
N PHE A 54 -2.98 -9.61 9.95
CA PHE A 54 -3.07 -8.33 10.67
C PHE A 54 -3.76 -8.46 12.04
N ALA A 55 -4.87 -9.19 12.11
CA ALA A 55 -5.65 -9.40 13.34
C ALA A 55 -4.84 -10.15 14.41
N GLU A 56 -4.08 -11.18 14.02
CA GLU A 56 -3.14 -11.87 14.92
C GLU A 56 -2.09 -10.91 15.50
N GLY A 57 -1.61 -9.98 14.66
CA GLY A 57 -0.72 -8.91 15.09
C GLY A 57 -1.36 -7.97 16.10
N LEU A 58 -2.62 -7.58 15.88
CA LEU A 58 -3.39 -6.75 16.82
C LEU A 58 -3.63 -7.45 18.16
N GLU A 59 -3.94 -8.74 18.15
CA GLU A 59 -4.07 -9.55 19.37
C GLU A 59 -2.77 -9.54 20.17
N SER A 60 -1.63 -9.73 19.48
CA SER A 60 -0.31 -9.76 20.11
C SER A 60 0.08 -8.40 20.71
N VAL A 61 -0.19 -7.29 20.02
CA VAL A 61 -0.03 -5.93 20.56
C VAL A 61 -0.86 -5.71 21.82
N ASN A 62 -2.05 -6.31 21.92
CA ASN A 62 -2.90 -6.17 23.12
C ASN A 62 -2.44 -7.03 24.31
N MET A 63 -1.55 -7.99 24.08
CA MET A 63 -1.01 -8.85 25.13
C MET A 63 0.25 -8.27 25.79
N VAL A 64 0.89 -7.25 25.20
CA VAL A 64 2.10 -6.65 25.79
C VAL A 64 1.76 -5.91 27.08
N LYS A 65 2.54 -6.18 28.13
CA LYS A 65 2.46 -5.52 29.42
C LYS A 65 3.86 -5.33 30.00
N ARG A 66 4.06 -4.21 30.68
CA ARG A 66 5.22 -4.01 31.56
C ARG A 66 4.94 -4.69 32.88
N ILE A 67 5.92 -5.44 33.39
CA ILE A 67 5.84 -6.14 34.67
C ILE A 67 7.01 -5.69 35.55
N HIS A 68 6.77 -5.47 36.84
CA HIS A 68 7.84 -5.22 37.81
C HIS A 68 8.41 -6.57 38.23
N LYS A 69 9.74 -6.75 38.11
CA LYS A 69 10.40 -7.97 38.61
C LYS A 69 10.74 -7.82 40.09
N GLY A 70 9.69 -7.80 40.92
CA GLY A 70 9.75 -7.91 42.37
C GLY A 70 9.04 -6.78 43.13
N ASP A 71 9.20 -6.79 44.45
CA ASP A 71 8.39 -5.99 45.39
C ASP A 71 8.90 -4.56 45.59
N LYS A 72 10.08 -4.21 45.06
CA LYS A 72 10.69 -2.88 45.24
C LYS A 72 10.54 -2.01 44.00
N GLU A 73 10.22 -0.73 44.20
CA GLU A 73 10.07 0.26 43.12
C GLU A 73 11.34 0.46 42.28
N ASP A 74 12.51 0.05 42.78
CA ASP A 74 13.81 0.19 42.11
C ASP A 74 14.23 -1.03 41.26
N GLU A 75 13.42 -2.09 41.18
CA GLU A 75 13.77 -3.30 40.44
C GLU A 75 13.54 -3.19 38.92
N GLU A 76 14.30 -3.96 38.13
CA GLU A 76 14.28 -3.91 36.66
C GLU A 76 12.87 -4.19 36.10
N MET A 77 12.36 -3.24 35.31
CA MET A 77 11.13 -3.42 34.54
C MET A 77 11.31 -4.53 33.50
N GLY A 78 10.49 -5.56 33.60
CA GLY A 78 10.36 -6.64 32.62
C GLY A 78 9.21 -6.43 31.63
N TRP A 79 9.13 -7.33 30.67
CA TRP A 79 8.04 -7.39 29.69
C TRP A 79 7.37 -8.76 29.73
N GLU A 80 6.05 -8.77 29.57
CA GLU A 80 5.24 -9.95 29.29
C GLU A 80 4.48 -9.73 27.98
N GLY A 81 4.50 -10.69 27.05
CA GLY A 81 3.85 -10.56 25.76
C GLY A 81 4.28 -11.62 24.74
N LYS A 82 3.73 -11.55 23.52
CA LYS A 82 4.11 -12.43 22.40
C LYS A 82 5.02 -11.69 21.39
N PRO A 83 6.22 -12.20 21.07
CA PRO A 83 7.17 -11.48 20.21
C PRO A 83 6.98 -11.75 18.71
N ASN A 84 5.73 -11.78 18.23
CA ASN A 84 5.39 -12.03 16.82
C ASN A 84 4.51 -10.94 16.20
N ALA A 85 4.15 -9.90 16.96
CA ALA A 85 3.22 -8.88 16.50
C ALA A 85 3.75 -8.14 15.27
N LEU A 86 5.03 -7.74 15.25
CA LEU A 86 5.61 -7.03 14.11
C LEU A 86 5.62 -7.91 12.86
N THR A 87 5.81 -9.21 13.00
CA THR A 87 5.72 -10.19 11.90
C THR A 87 4.33 -10.23 11.31
N SER A 88 3.31 -10.45 12.14
CA SER A 88 1.93 -10.63 11.66
C SER A 88 1.37 -9.32 11.09
N LEU A 89 1.60 -8.18 11.74
CA LEU A 89 1.19 -6.86 11.24
C LEU A 89 1.81 -6.52 9.87
N SER A 90 3.13 -6.69 9.74
CA SER A 90 3.82 -6.37 8.49
C SER A 90 3.47 -7.35 7.37
N ASN A 91 3.24 -8.63 7.66
CA ASN A 91 2.74 -9.58 6.66
C ASN A 91 1.37 -9.16 6.12
N GLY A 92 0.43 -8.78 6.99
CA GLY A 92 -0.88 -8.28 6.59
C GLY A 92 -0.78 -7.05 5.67
N ILE A 93 0.04 -6.07 6.05
CA ILE A 93 0.25 -4.85 5.26
C ILE A 93 0.93 -5.13 3.91
N LEU A 94 1.95 -5.99 3.88
CA LEU A 94 2.66 -6.32 2.63
C LEU A 94 1.77 -7.08 1.65
N ARG A 95 0.79 -7.86 2.15
CA ARG A 95 -0.23 -8.51 1.31
C ARG A 95 -1.24 -7.50 0.78
N GLU A 96 -1.88 -6.77 1.68
CA GLU A 96 -2.93 -5.80 1.36
C GLU A 96 -2.93 -4.61 2.35
N PRO A 97 -2.36 -3.47 1.96
CA PRO A 97 -2.30 -2.26 2.78
C PRO A 97 -3.66 -1.77 3.30
N ARG A 98 -4.75 -2.02 2.54
CA ARG A 98 -6.12 -1.60 2.90
C ARG A 98 -6.68 -2.31 4.14
N VAL A 99 -5.98 -3.31 4.67
CA VAL A 99 -6.36 -4.00 5.91
C VAL A 99 -6.04 -3.21 7.18
N PHE A 100 -5.12 -2.25 7.08
CA PHE A 100 -4.65 -1.50 8.23
C PHE A 100 -5.77 -0.66 8.84
N HIS A 101 -5.93 -0.76 10.16
CA HIS A 101 -6.85 0.04 10.93
C HIS A 101 -6.36 0.18 12.38
N ILE A 102 -6.77 1.26 13.05
CA ILE A 102 -6.46 1.49 14.46
C ILE A 102 -7.66 1.02 15.31
N PRO A 103 -7.56 -0.10 16.07
CA PRO A 103 -8.70 -0.67 16.76
C PRO A 103 -9.13 0.14 18.00
N SER A 104 -8.20 0.83 18.67
CA SER A 104 -8.45 1.52 19.95
C SER A 104 -7.60 2.79 20.09
N GLU A 105 -7.99 3.70 21.00
CA GLU A 105 -7.28 4.96 21.22
C GLU A 105 -5.86 4.79 21.80
N ASP A 106 -5.63 3.74 22.57
CA ASP A 106 -4.36 3.37 23.21
C ASP A 106 -3.46 2.50 22.30
N TRP A 107 -3.93 2.15 21.10
CA TRP A 107 -3.20 1.25 20.20
C TRP A 107 -1.79 1.74 19.89
N VAL A 108 -1.62 3.04 19.71
CA VAL A 108 -0.32 3.66 19.39
C VAL A 108 0.69 3.47 20.52
N GLU A 109 0.23 3.60 21.77
CA GLU A 109 1.08 3.39 22.94
C GLU A 109 1.49 1.93 23.05
N LYS A 110 0.52 1.01 23.00
CA LYS A 110 0.76 -0.44 23.01
C LYS A 110 1.66 -0.90 21.85
N PHE A 111 1.48 -0.33 20.66
CA PHE A 111 2.32 -0.64 19.51
C PHE A 111 3.78 -0.23 19.77
N ASN A 112 4.02 0.96 20.32
CA ASN A 112 5.37 1.38 20.68
C ASN A 112 5.99 0.47 21.75
N GLU A 113 5.20 0.07 22.74
CA GLU A 113 5.62 -0.89 23.76
C GLU A 113 5.98 -2.26 23.17
N GLN A 114 5.16 -2.75 22.25
CA GLN A 114 5.41 -3.99 21.51
C GLN A 114 6.71 -3.89 20.69
N VAL A 115 6.96 -2.77 20.01
CA VAL A 115 8.21 -2.54 19.27
C VAL A 115 9.41 -2.58 20.23
N THR A 116 9.34 -1.91 21.38
CA THR A 116 10.41 -1.93 22.38
C THR A 116 10.63 -3.34 22.95
N PHE A 117 9.54 -4.05 23.27
CA PHE A 117 9.58 -5.42 23.76
C PHE A 117 10.27 -6.36 22.75
N GLU A 118 9.78 -6.45 21.51
CA GLU A 118 10.37 -7.32 20.49
C GLU A 118 11.81 -6.94 20.15
N SER A 119 12.11 -5.63 20.13
CA SER A 119 13.49 -5.16 19.92
C SER A 119 14.43 -5.61 21.02
N THR A 120 13.97 -5.61 22.27
CA THR A 120 14.76 -6.06 23.43
C THR A 120 14.94 -7.57 23.39
N VAL A 121 13.87 -8.34 23.14
CA VAL A 121 13.92 -9.81 23.07
C VAL A 121 14.90 -10.30 22.00
N HIS A 122 14.96 -9.63 20.85
CA HIS A 122 15.80 -10.06 19.73
C HIS A 122 17.10 -9.25 19.58
N ASN A 123 17.38 -8.33 20.50
CA ASN A 123 18.48 -7.35 20.39
C ASN A 123 18.51 -6.68 19.00
N ALA A 124 17.35 -6.21 18.52
CA ALA A 124 17.21 -5.64 17.18
C ALA A 124 17.85 -4.25 17.06
N TRP A 125 18.12 -3.83 15.83
CA TRP A 125 18.69 -2.53 15.46
C TRP A 125 17.61 -1.48 15.12
N THR A 126 16.45 -1.55 15.78
CA THR A 126 15.28 -0.72 15.42
C THR A 126 15.53 0.78 15.48
N PHE A 127 16.51 1.21 16.28
CA PHE A 127 16.90 2.62 16.45
C PHE A 127 18.20 3.01 15.72
N SER A 128 18.84 2.07 15.01
CA SER A 128 20.05 2.32 14.23
C SER A 128 19.70 2.71 12.79
N ASP A 129 20.71 3.08 12.01
CA ASP A 129 20.59 3.20 10.56
C ASP A 129 20.94 1.88 9.84
N ALA A 130 20.69 1.84 8.53
CA ALA A 130 20.98 0.67 7.71
C ALA A 130 22.49 0.36 7.65
N ALA A 131 23.35 1.38 7.62
CA ALA A 131 24.80 1.21 7.53
C ALA A 131 25.38 0.52 8.77
N THR A 132 24.93 0.92 9.96
CA THR A 132 25.30 0.31 11.23
C THR A 132 24.88 -1.16 11.26
N LEU A 133 23.62 -1.45 10.89
CA LEU A 133 23.12 -2.82 10.80
C LEU A 133 23.95 -3.67 9.82
N GLN A 134 24.22 -3.17 8.62
CA GLN A 134 25.00 -3.88 7.59
C GLN A 134 26.43 -4.18 8.03
N LYS A 135 27.02 -3.32 8.88
CA LYS A 135 28.33 -3.54 9.48
C LYS A 135 28.29 -4.59 10.60
N GLU A 136 27.34 -4.47 11.52
CA GLU A 136 27.30 -5.29 12.75
C GLU A 136 26.71 -6.69 12.53
N ALA A 137 25.78 -6.85 11.60
CA ALA A 137 25.09 -8.13 11.40
C ALA A 137 26.05 -9.28 10.99
N PRO A 138 27.05 -9.10 10.10
CA PRO A 138 28.05 -10.15 9.82
C PRO A 138 28.96 -10.48 11.01
N GLU A 139 29.26 -9.50 11.86
CA GLU A 139 30.02 -9.71 13.11
C GLU A 139 29.20 -10.57 14.09
N ARG A 140 27.95 -10.19 14.30
CA ARG A 140 27.02 -10.92 15.16
C ARG A 140 26.75 -12.34 14.65
N LEU A 141 26.60 -12.53 13.34
CA LEU A 141 26.44 -13.85 12.74
C LEU A 141 27.64 -14.75 13.05
N ARG A 142 28.88 -14.23 12.99
CA ARG A 142 30.08 -14.99 13.33
C ARG A 142 30.15 -15.35 14.82
N ALA A 143 29.66 -14.48 15.70
CA ALA A 143 29.70 -14.69 17.14
C ALA A 143 28.59 -15.63 17.64
N ASN A 144 27.36 -15.46 17.15
CA ASN A 144 26.15 -16.03 17.76
C ASN A 144 25.36 -16.95 16.83
N GLY A 145 25.71 -17.01 15.54
CA GLY A 145 25.03 -17.87 14.56
C GLY A 145 23.70 -17.32 14.02
N TRP A 146 23.06 -18.13 13.18
CA TRP A 146 21.90 -17.72 12.40
C TRP A 146 20.63 -17.47 13.22
N ASP A 147 20.37 -18.28 14.25
CA ASP A 147 19.14 -18.14 15.04
C ASP A 147 19.05 -16.79 15.74
N ASP A 148 20.19 -16.25 16.17
CA ASP A 148 20.28 -14.94 16.80
C ASP A 148 20.16 -13.80 15.77
N VAL A 149 20.97 -13.81 14.70
CA VAL A 149 20.98 -12.72 13.72
C VAL A 149 19.69 -12.66 12.88
N ARG A 150 19.10 -13.82 12.54
CA ARG A 150 17.88 -13.90 11.71
C ARG A 150 16.71 -13.21 12.40
N LEU A 151 16.53 -13.45 13.70
CA LEU A 151 15.46 -12.83 14.47
C LEU A 151 15.67 -11.33 14.60
N ALA A 152 16.90 -10.89 14.92
CA ALA A 152 17.25 -9.48 15.03
C ALA A 152 17.00 -8.69 13.73
N LEU A 153 17.41 -9.26 12.58
CA LEU A 153 17.17 -8.68 11.26
C LEU A 153 15.68 -8.61 10.93
N SER A 154 14.95 -9.69 11.16
CA SER A 154 13.50 -9.76 10.90
C SER A 154 12.75 -8.70 11.70
N THR A 155 13.00 -8.61 13.01
CA THR A 155 12.40 -7.61 13.89
C THR A 155 12.74 -6.19 13.44
N THR A 156 14.01 -5.93 13.10
CA THR A 156 14.44 -4.59 12.67
C THR A 156 13.73 -4.14 11.39
N VAL A 157 13.79 -4.97 10.35
CA VAL A 157 13.21 -4.65 9.04
C VAL A 157 11.70 -4.44 9.16
N ARG A 158 11.00 -5.30 9.90
CA ARG A 158 9.55 -5.21 10.06
C ARG A 158 9.13 -3.99 10.89
N ALA A 159 9.89 -3.64 11.92
CA ALA A 159 9.67 -2.40 12.67
C ALA A 159 9.81 -1.17 11.76
N TRP A 160 10.84 -1.10 10.90
CA TRP A 160 11.00 -0.01 9.94
C TRP A 160 9.89 0.04 8.89
N ILE A 161 9.43 -1.11 8.37
CA ILE A 161 8.28 -1.16 7.45
C ILE A 161 7.05 -0.54 8.11
N LEU A 162 6.73 -0.95 9.34
CA LEU A 162 5.57 -0.44 10.07
C LEU A 162 5.72 1.05 10.43
N ALA A 163 6.91 1.47 10.82
CA ALA A 163 7.21 2.88 11.08
C ALA A 163 7.02 3.74 9.81
N GLY A 164 7.52 3.28 8.66
CA GLY A 164 7.32 3.92 7.37
C GLY A 164 5.84 3.99 6.99
N PHE A 165 5.11 2.90 7.17
CA PHE A 165 3.68 2.82 6.87
C PHE A 165 2.85 3.80 7.72
N ILE A 166 3.10 3.86 9.03
CA ILE A 166 2.42 4.77 9.94
C ILE A 166 2.79 6.23 9.64
N ALA A 167 4.07 6.50 9.33
CA ALA A 167 4.53 7.85 9.00
C ALA A 167 3.87 8.41 7.73
N GLY A 168 3.69 7.57 6.70
CA GLY A 168 3.05 7.96 5.44
C GLY A 168 1.56 8.27 5.62
N GLY A 169 0.84 7.45 6.39
CA GLY A 169 -0.61 7.60 6.53
C GLY A 169 -1.06 8.83 7.33
N GLY A 170 -0.45 9.11 8.48
CA GLY A 170 -1.00 10.09 9.44
C GLY A 170 -0.85 11.57 9.07
N HIS A 171 0.23 11.95 8.37
CA HIS A 171 0.71 13.34 8.37
C HIS A 171 1.22 13.90 7.06
N ARG A 172 1.03 13.20 5.92
CA ARG A 172 1.69 13.60 4.66
C ARG A 172 3.18 13.76 4.87
N ASN A 173 3.75 12.81 5.61
CA ASN A 173 5.18 12.77 5.88
C ASN A 173 5.80 11.69 5.00
N SER A 174 5.55 11.84 3.70
CA SER A 174 5.98 10.87 2.70
C SER A 174 7.50 10.78 2.68
N GLN A 175 8.21 11.88 2.97
CA GLN A 175 9.67 11.87 3.10
C GLN A 175 10.16 10.93 4.22
N THR A 176 9.59 11.01 5.43
CA THR A 176 9.97 10.06 6.50
C THR A 176 9.61 8.62 6.16
N ALA A 177 8.47 8.40 5.51
CA ALA A 177 8.09 7.06 5.05
C ALA A 177 9.08 6.51 4.00
N MET A 178 9.50 7.36 3.05
CA MET A 178 10.54 7.05 2.05
C MET A 178 11.87 6.72 2.72
N ASP A 179 12.28 7.45 3.75
CA ASP A 179 13.51 7.17 4.49
C ASP A 179 13.49 5.77 5.11
N TYR A 180 12.39 5.41 5.79
CA TYR A 180 12.25 4.08 6.39
C TYR A 180 12.27 2.97 5.33
N TYR A 181 11.50 3.12 4.26
CA TYR A 181 11.48 2.11 3.19
C TYR A 181 12.82 2.03 2.45
N SER A 182 13.55 3.14 2.27
CA SER A 182 14.89 3.14 1.68
C SER A 182 15.88 2.36 2.54
N ARG A 183 15.84 2.53 3.87
CA ARG A 183 16.65 1.73 4.80
C ARG A 183 16.34 0.25 4.68
N VAL A 184 15.06 -0.11 4.63
CA VAL A 184 14.62 -1.50 4.46
C VAL A 184 15.15 -2.06 3.14
N LEU A 185 14.90 -1.39 2.02
CA LEU A 185 15.36 -1.86 0.70
C LEU A 185 16.87 -2.00 0.64
N SER A 186 17.62 -1.05 1.21
CA SER A 186 19.09 -1.13 1.32
C SER A 186 19.54 -2.41 2.04
N VAL A 187 18.96 -2.73 3.20
CA VAL A 187 19.28 -3.96 3.95
C VAL A 187 18.85 -5.22 3.18
N LEU A 188 17.68 -5.21 2.55
CA LEU A 188 17.18 -6.37 1.82
C LEU A 188 18.02 -6.68 0.58
N GLU A 189 18.43 -5.67 -0.19
CA GLU A 189 19.26 -5.85 -1.37
C GLU A 189 20.68 -6.27 -0.99
N TRP A 190 21.26 -5.64 0.04
CA TRP A 190 22.54 -6.04 0.60
C TRP A 190 22.52 -7.50 1.10
N GLY A 191 21.55 -7.86 1.94
CA GLY A 191 21.47 -9.20 2.52
C GLY A 191 21.20 -10.29 1.47
N ARG A 192 20.39 -9.99 0.44
CA ARG A 192 20.18 -10.91 -0.70
C ARG A 192 21.43 -11.12 -1.52
N HIS A 193 22.29 -10.11 -1.64
CA HIS A 193 23.58 -10.25 -2.31
C HIS A 193 24.57 -11.06 -1.48
N LEU A 194 24.73 -10.68 -0.20
CA LEU A 194 25.70 -11.27 0.72
C LEU A 194 25.37 -12.74 1.06
N TRP A 195 24.09 -13.09 1.21
CA TRP A 195 23.61 -14.39 1.65
C TRP A 195 22.81 -15.14 0.59
N LYS A 196 23.14 -14.92 -0.69
CA LYS A 196 22.44 -15.54 -1.83
C LYS A 196 22.44 -17.08 -1.80
N ASP A 197 23.52 -17.67 -1.27
CA ASP A 197 23.73 -19.13 -1.23
C ASP A 197 23.31 -19.74 0.13
N VAL A 198 22.75 -18.93 1.04
CA VAL A 198 22.30 -19.39 2.36
C VAL A 198 20.86 -19.91 2.27
N PRO A 199 20.56 -21.10 2.84
CA PRO A 199 19.20 -21.62 2.89
C PRO A 199 18.21 -20.65 3.51
N ARG A 200 16.96 -20.66 3.00
CA ARG A 200 15.88 -19.76 3.44
C ARG A 200 15.63 -19.83 4.94
N GLU A 201 15.71 -21.01 5.52
CA GLU A 201 15.46 -21.32 6.93
C GLU A 201 16.48 -20.61 7.83
N GLN A 202 17.70 -20.41 7.34
CA GLN A 202 18.79 -19.73 8.05
C GLN A 202 18.78 -18.22 7.81
N ARG A 203 18.73 -17.76 6.55
CA ARG A 203 18.73 -16.30 6.26
C ARG A 203 17.43 -15.61 6.63
N GLY A 204 16.33 -16.35 6.67
CA GLY A 204 15.00 -15.85 6.95
C GLY A 204 14.24 -15.36 5.72
N SER A 205 12.90 -15.34 5.86
CA SER A 205 11.99 -15.03 4.74
C SER A 205 11.95 -13.55 4.34
N ILE A 206 12.50 -12.64 5.14
CA ILE A 206 12.54 -11.21 4.80
C ILE A 206 13.34 -10.95 3.52
N PHE A 207 14.29 -11.85 3.20
CA PHE A 207 15.10 -11.77 1.98
C PHE A 207 14.47 -12.51 0.79
N ASP A 208 13.26 -13.06 0.93
CA ASP A 208 12.56 -13.67 -0.20
C ASP A 208 12.09 -12.60 -1.18
N ALA A 209 12.05 -12.97 -2.47
CA ALA A 209 11.68 -12.03 -3.52
C ALA A 209 10.27 -11.46 -3.32
N THR A 210 9.32 -12.25 -2.83
CA THR A 210 7.96 -11.79 -2.53
C THR A 210 7.90 -10.77 -1.40
N PHE A 211 8.75 -10.90 -0.38
CA PHE A 211 8.87 -9.91 0.69
C PHE A 211 9.43 -8.59 0.14
N VAL A 212 10.52 -8.65 -0.64
CA VAL A 212 11.10 -7.47 -1.30
C VAL A 212 10.10 -6.78 -2.22
N ARG A 213 9.32 -7.53 -3.00
CA ARG A 213 8.23 -6.97 -3.82
C ARG A 213 7.21 -6.21 -2.98
N GLY A 214 6.77 -6.78 -1.86
CA GLY A 214 5.86 -6.12 -0.94
C GLY A 214 6.41 -4.76 -0.49
N VAL A 215 7.69 -4.69 -0.11
CA VAL A 215 8.32 -3.42 0.30
C VAL A 215 8.46 -2.45 -0.87
N LYS A 216 8.89 -2.91 -2.05
CA LYS A 216 8.98 -2.06 -3.26
C LYS A 216 7.63 -1.46 -3.64
N ARG A 217 6.53 -2.21 -3.51
CA ARG A 217 5.17 -1.68 -3.71
C ARG A 217 4.85 -0.52 -2.77
N LEU A 218 5.13 -0.67 -1.47
CA LEU A 218 4.88 0.39 -0.49
C LEU A 218 5.74 1.62 -0.77
N PHE A 219 7.02 1.41 -1.07
CA PHE A 219 7.96 2.48 -1.43
C PHE A 219 7.46 3.28 -2.65
N LEU A 220 7.08 2.61 -3.74
CA LEU A 220 6.63 3.30 -4.96
C LEU A 220 5.31 4.06 -4.76
N GLN A 221 4.41 3.53 -3.94
CA GLN A 221 3.18 4.24 -3.57
C GLN A 221 3.48 5.51 -2.77
N THR A 222 4.40 5.42 -1.81
CA THR A 222 4.87 6.59 -1.05
C THR A 222 5.67 7.56 -1.92
N PHE A 223 6.37 7.09 -2.96
CA PHE A 223 7.02 7.98 -3.93
C PHE A 223 5.97 8.83 -4.67
N ILE A 224 4.86 8.23 -5.12
CA ILE A 224 3.74 8.97 -5.72
C ILE A 224 3.19 10.02 -4.75
N GLU A 225 3.05 9.67 -3.46
CA GLU A 225 2.63 10.59 -2.40
C GLU A 225 3.57 11.78 -2.28
N ALA A 226 4.87 11.51 -2.14
CA ALA A 226 5.89 12.52 -1.95
C ALA A 226 5.99 13.47 -3.15
N TYR A 227 5.97 12.91 -4.37
CA TYR A 227 5.89 13.70 -5.60
C TYR A 227 4.65 14.59 -5.61
N SER A 228 3.52 14.08 -5.13
CA SER A 228 2.24 14.79 -5.15
C SER A 228 2.12 15.86 -4.08
N GLU A 229 2.85 15.73 -2.97
CA GLU A 229 2.98 16.76 -1.94
C GLU A 229 3.85 17.93 -2.42
N ASN A 230 4.91 17.63 -3.18
CA ASN A 230 5.86 18.61 -3.70
C ASN A 230 5.91 18.58 -5.24
N SER A 231 4.75 18.71 -5.90
CA SER A 231 4.68 18.62 -7.36
C SER A 231 5.18 19.90 -8.02
N GLY A 232 6.01 19.79 -9.05
CA GLY A 232 6.49 20.96 -9.81
C GLY A 232 7.83 20.71 -10.49
N THR A 233 8.42 21.76 -11.06
CA THR A 233 9.79 21.76 -11.60
C THR A 233 10.85 21.59 -10.51
N ASP A 234 10.50 21.95 -9.27
CA ASP A 234 11.40 21.94 -8.11
C ASP A 234 11.19 20.68 -7.25
N SER A 235 10.48 19.67 -7.78
CA SER A 235 10.30 18.41 -7.06
C SER A 235 11.63 17.67 -6.98
N GLU A 236 12.04 17.30 -5.77
CA GLU A 236 13.19 16.41 -5.54
C GLU A 236 12.91 14.96 -6.01
N PHE A 237 11.66 14.67 -6.39
CA PHE A 237 11.18 13.38 -6.82
C PHE A 237 11.13 13.30 -8.36
N ASP A 238 12.11 12.64 -8.98
CA ASP A 238 12.13 12.48 -10.44
C ASP A 238 11.10 11.44 -10.92
N LEU A 239 10.29 11.84 -11.91
CA LEU A 239 9.33 10.95 -12.57
C LEU A 239 10.02 9.86 -13.40
N ASN A 240 11.24 10.08 -13.89
CA ASN A 240 12.01 9.08 -14.62
C ASN A 240 12.49 7.97 -13.69
N ASP A 241 13.03 8.33 -12.53
CA ASP A 241 13.41 7.37 -11.49
C ASP A 241 12.19 6.54 -11.05
N LEU A 242 11.05 7.20 -10.80
CA LEU A 242 9.80 6.51 -10.49
C LEU A 242 9.38 5.52 -11.59
N ALA A 243 9.50 5.91 -12.86
CA ALA A 243 9.16 5.04 -13.98
C ALA A 243 10.15 3.87 -14.13
N GLU A 244 11.44 4.08 -13.92
CA GLU A 244 12.46 3.03 -13.95
C GLU A 244 12.20 2.00 -12.85
N MET A 245 12.04 2.43 -11.61
CA MET A 245 11.76 1.52 -10.50
C MET A 245 10.43 0.76 -10.68
N ALA A 246 9.40 1.39 -11.27
CA ALA A 246 8.14 0.72 -11.59
C ALA A 246 8.32 -0.37 -12.67
N ARG A 247 9.15 -0.12 -13.70
CA ARG A 247 9.51 -1.11 -14.73
C ARG A 247 10.32 -2.25 -14.14
N ASP A 248 11.27 -1.95 -13.25
CA ASP A 248 12.08 -2.96 -12.59
C ASP A 248 11.22 -3.90 -11.74
N LEU A 249 10.29 -3.36 -10.96
CA LEU A 249 9.34 -4.18 -10.19
C LEU A 249 8.45 -5.02 -11.13
N LEU A 250 8.01 -4.46 -12.25
CA LEU A 250 7.20 -5.17 -13.25
C LEU A 250 7.98 -6.35 -13.87
N VAL A 251 9.25 -6.13 -14.22
CA VAL A 251 10.13 -7.16 -14.80
C VAL A 251 10.45 -8.24 -13.77
N ASP A 252 10.82 -7.87 -12.54
CA ASP A 252 11.10 -8.82 -11.47
C ASP A 252 9.89 -9.72 -11.17
N THR A 253 8.69 -9.12 -11.13
CA THR A 253 7.46 -9.85 -10.85
C THR A 253 7.12 -10.86 -11.95
N LYS A 254 7.29 -10.49 -13.22
CA LYS A 254 7.04 -11.38 -14.36
C LYS A 254 8.06 -12.52 -14.47
N ARG A 255 9.34 -12.27 -14.15
CA ARG A 255 10.41 -13.28 -14.26
C ARG A 255 10.25 -14.44 -13.28
N GLN A 256 9.56 -14.24 -12.16
CA GLN A 256 9.49 -15.21 -11.07
C GLN A 256 8.05 -15.66 -10.80
N GLN A 257 7.16 -15.51 -11.78
CA GLN A 257 5.79 -15.98 -11.65
C GLN A 257 5.79 -17.49 -11.41
N PRO A 258 5.15 -17.98 -10.34
CA PRO A 258 5.16 -19.41 -10.05
C PRO A 258 4.41 -20.16 -11.14
N GLU A 259 4.93 -21.34 -11.49
CA GLU A 259 4.21 -22.27 -12.35
C GLU A 259 2.96 -22.74 -11.61
N VAL A 260 1.79 -22.41 -12.14
CA VAL A 260 0.51 -22.88 -11.60
C VAL A 260 0.33 -24.32 -12.06
N GLY A 261 0.92 -25.26 -11.31
CA GLY A 261 0.73 -26.70 -11.54
C GLY A 261 -0.59 -27.20 -10.97
N GLU A 262 -1.20 -28.20 -11.61
CA GLU A 262 -2.51 -28.79 -11.25
C GLU A 262 -2.60 -29.32 -9.81
N ASN A 263 -1.46 -29.59 -9.15
CA ASN A 263 -1.40 -30.17 -7.80
C ASN A 263 -0.85 -29.22 -6.74
N ALA A 264 -0.62 -27.95 -7.08
CA ALA A 264 0.04 -27.05 -6.16
C ALA A 264 -0.99 -26.37 -5.24
N GLN A 265 -1.02 -26.79 -3.98
CA GLN A 265 -1.88 -26.23 -2.94
C GLN A 265 -1.37 -24.83 -2.55
N TYR A 266 -1.72 -23.82 -3.34
CA TYR A 266 -1.37 -22.43 -3.06
C TYR A 266 -2.50 -21.68 -2.38
N ASP A 267 -2.15 -20.80 -1.44
CA ASP A 267 -3.02 -19.73 -0.95
C ASP A 267 -3.38 -18.82 -2.15
N PRO A 268 -4.66 -18.78 -2.61
CA PRO A 268 -5.03 -17.99 -3.80
C PRO A 268 -4.71 -16.50 -3.61
N GLY A 269 -4.83 -16.00 -2.37
CA GLY A 269 -4.48 -14.64 -2.03
C GLY A 269 -2.99 -14.34 -2.18
N PHE A 270 -2.11 -15.34 -2.07
CA PHE A 270 -0.67 -15.16 -2.19
C PHE A 270 -0.25 -14.74 -3.60
N ILE A 271 -0.80 -15.40 -4.64
CA ILE A 271 -0.50 -15.06 -6.03
C ILE A 271 -0.93 -13.63 -6.32
N THR A 272 -2.14 -13.28 -5.89
CA THR A 272 -2.67 -11.95 -6.12
C THR A 272 -1.88 -10.89 -5.34
N SER A 273 -1.52 -11.15 -4.08
CA SER A 273 -0.72 -10.23 -3.24
C SER A 273 0.67 -9.94 -3.80
N PHE A 274 1.38 -10.95 -4.32
CA PHE A 274 2.81 -10.83 -4.63
C PHE A 274 3.16 -10.92 -6.11
N PHE A 275 2.18 -11.12 -6.99
CA PHE A 275 2.39 -11.16 -8.45
C PHE A 275 1.40 -10.27 -9.21
N ILE A 276 0.09 -10.44 -8.99
CA ILE A 276 -0.92 -9.67 -9.73
C ILE A 276 -0.92 -8.20 -9.27
N ASN A 277 -1.06 -7.96 -7.97
CA ASN A 277 -1.10 -6.61 -7.42
C ASN A 277 0.18 -5.81 -7.73
N PRO A 278 1.41 -6.31 -7.49
CA PRO A 278 2.62 -5.57 -7.89
C PRO A 278 2.68 -5.27 -9.39
N THR A 279 2.29 -6.23 -10.25
CA THR A 279 2.24 -6.02 -11.71
C THR A 279 1.29 -4.88 -12.07
N ALA A 280 0.07 -4.93 -11.56
CA ALA A 280 -0.98 -3.95 -11.85
C ALA A 280 -0.63 -2.57 -11.27
N GLU A 281 -0.09 -2.52 -10.04
CA GLU A 281 0.34 -1.28 -9.40
C GLU A 281 1.52 -0.63 -10.15
N SER A 282 2.52 -1.40 -10.58
CA SER A 282 3.60 -0.91 -11.46
C SER A 282 3.06 -0.29 -12.74
N MET A 283 2.09 -0.94 -13.41
CA MET A 283 1.45 -0.37 -14.60
C MET A 283 0.70 0.93 -14.27
N SER A 284 0.02 1.00 -13.13
CA SER A 284 -0.67 2.22 -12.69
C SER A 284 0.31 3.38 -12.41
N ILE A 285 1.50 3.10 -11.89
CA ILE A 285 2.57 4.09 -11.67
C ILE A 285 3.12 4.61 -13.01
N LEU A 286 3.29 3.73 -14.01
CA LEU A 286 3.66 4.16 -15.35
C LEU A 286 2.60 5.07 -15.97
N GLY A 287 1.31 4.70 -15.81
CA GLY A 287 0.20 5.57 -16.19
C GLY A 287 0.26 6.94 -15.51
N PHE A 288 0.55 6.97 -14.21
CA PHE A 288 0.71 8.21 -13.43
C PHE A 288 1.82 9.09 -14.00
N VAL A 289 2.99 8.52 -14.27
CA VAL A 289 4.14 9.25 -14.85
C VAL A 289 3.76 9.88 -16.19
N HIS A 290 3.08 9.14 -17.06
CA HIS A 290 2.64 9.67 -18.35
C HIS A 290 1.62 10.81 -18.21
N ILE A 291 0.67 10.72 -17.27
CA ILE A 291 -0.24 11.85 -16.95
C ILE A 291 0.55 13.07 -16.51
N ARG A 292 1.51 12.92 -15.59
CA ARG A 292 2.31 14.06 -15.10
C ARG A 292 3.12 14.71 -16.21
N LYS A 293 3.75 13.91 -17.07
CA LYS A 293 4.46 14.39 -18.27
C LYS A 293 3.51 15.11 -19.24
N ALA A 294 2.32 14.56 -19.48
CA ALA A 294 1.30 15.19 -20.33
C ALA A 294 0.89 16.58 -19.80
N LEU A 295 0.68 16.70 -18.49
CA LEU A 295 0.32 17.96 -17.85
C LEU A 295 1.46 18.99 -17.92
N GLN A 296 2.71 18.56 -17.74
CA GLN A 296 3.90 19.43 -17.86
C GLN A 296 4.05 19.96 -19.30
N LEU A 297 4.02 19.08 -20.31
CA LEU A 297 4.11 19.44 -21.72
C LEU A 297 3.00 20.42 -22.12
N LYS A 298 1.78 20.16 -21.63
CA LYS A 298 0.65 21.05 -21.86
C LYS A 298 0.85 22.44 -21.24
N ALA A 299 1.39 22.51 -20.03
CA ALA A 299 1.71 23.77 -19.37
C ALA A 299 2.81 24.56 -20.13
N GLN A 300 3.69 23.84 -20.84
CA GLN A 300 4.71 24.43 -21.73
C GLN A 300 4.16 24.80 -23.12
N GLY A 301 2.89 24.52 -23.41
CA GLY A 301 2.26 24.80 -24.70
C GLY A 301 2.42 23.69 -25.74
N ASP A 302 3.15 22.61 -25.44
CA ASP A 302 3.30 21.47 -26.35
C ASP A 302 2.08 20.52 -26.26
N THR A 303 1.00 20.96 -26.90
CA THR A 303 -0.27 20.23 -26.88
C THR A 303 -0.16 18.88 -27.58
N LYS A 304 0.62 18.77 -28.67
CA LYS A 304 0.71 17.52 -29.44
C LYS A 304 1.41 16.44 -28.60
N ALA A 305 2.58 16.73 -28.05
CA ALA A 305 3.30 15.78 -27.20
C ALA A 305 2.48 15.43 -25.95
N ALA A 306 1.75 16.38 -25.38
CA ALA A 306 0.85 16.11 -24.27
C ALA A 306 -0.25 15.09 -24.62
N LEU A 307 -0.87 15.19 -25.80
CA LEU A 307 -1.88 14.23 -26.26
C LEU A 307 -1.32 12.82 -26.41
N GLU A 308 -0.09 12.68 -26.92
CA GLU A 308 0.60 11.39 -27.02
C GLU A 308 0.82 10.78 -25.62
N GLN A 309 1.27 11.58 -24.65
CA GLN A 309 1.43 11.13 -23.27
C GLN A 309 0.10 10.73 -22.61
N PHE A 310 -1.01 11.41 -22.90
CA PHE A 310 -2.34 10.98 -22.43
C PHE A 310 -2.76 9.63 -23.04
N GLY A 311 -2.43 9.38 -24.30
CA GLY A 311 -2.66 8.08 -24.94
C GLY A 311 -1.90 6.95 -24.24
N GLU A 312 -0.61 7.17 -23.95
CA GLU A 312 0.22 6.22 -23.20
C GLU A 312 -0.31 5.99 -21.78
N ALA A 313 -0.71 7.05 -21.07
CA ALA A 313 -1.32 6.94 -19.76
C ALA A 313 -2.57 6.05 -19.76
N SER A 314 -3.47 6.26 -20.73
CA SER A 314 -4.66 5.42 -20.88
C SER A 314 -4.29 3.95 -21.07
N SER A 315 -3.35 3.66 -21.97
CA SER A 315 -2.87 2.30 -22.24
C SER A 315 -2.37 1.61 -20.97
N TRP A 316 -1.56 2.31 -20.17
CA TRP A 316 -1.04 1.77 -18.91
C TRP A 316 -2.10 1.57 -17.84
N TYR A 317 -3.01 2.53 -17.64
CA TYR A 317 -4.10 2.40 -16.68
C TYR A 317 -5.12 1.33 -17.07
N ALA A 318 -5.41 1.17 -18.37
CA ALA A 318 -6.27 0.11 -18.87
C ALA A 318 -5.66 -1.27 -18.58
N LYS A 319 -4.36 -1.45 -18.82
CA LYS A 319 -3.62 -2.68 -18.48
C LYS A 319 -3.60 -2.91 -16.96
N ALA A 320 -3.41 -1.87 -16.16
CA ALA A 320 -3.45 -1.96 -14.71
C ALA A 320 -4.82 -2.43 -14.22
N GLY A 321 -5.89 -1.76 -14.63
CA GLY A 321 -7.27 -2.11 -14.28
C GLY A 321 -7.60 -3.54 -14.70
N ALA A 322 -7.29 -3.94 -15.93
CA ALA A 322 -7.54 -5.28 -16.44
C ALA A 322 -6.73 -6.39 -15.74
N SER A 323 -5.62 -6.04 -15.07
CA SER A 323 -4.81 -7.01 -14.33
C SER A 323 -5.39 -7.31 -12.94
N PHE A 324 -6.11 -6.39 -12.32
CA PHE A 324 -6.76 -6.65 -11.02
C PHE A 324 -7.96 -7.60 -11.16
N PRO A 325 -8.29 -8.37 -10.10
CA PRO A 325 -9.58 -9.05 -9.97
C PRO A 325 -10.76 -8.14 -10.32
N ALA A 326 -11.76 -8.69 -11.01
CA ALA A 326 -12.95 -7.91 -11.39
C ALA A 326 -13.78 -7.42 -10.19
N ASP A 327 -13.62 -8.06 -9.03
CA ASP A 327 -14.21 -7.68 -7.75
C ASP A 327 -13.26 -6.83 -6.88
N ASP A 328 -12.08 -6.43 -7.36
CA ASP A 328 -11.24 -5.43 -6.68
C ASP A 328 -11.66 -4.02 -7.12
N GLU A 329 -11.87 -3.11 -6.18
CA GLU A 329 -12.17 -1.71 -6.49
C GLU A 329 -11.10 -1.00 -7.34
N LYS A 330 -9.84 -1.45 -7.30
CA LYS A 330 -8.76 -0.92 -8.14
C LYS A 330 -8.99 -1.23 -9.62
N HIS A 331 -9.71 -2.31 -9.96
CA HIS A 331 -10.09 -2.65 -11.32
C HIS A 331 -10.88 -1.50 -11.96
N ILE A 332 -12.04 -1.18 -11.39
CA ILE A 332 -12.91 -0.12 -11.92
C ILE A 332 -12.31 1.28 -11.74
N TYR A 333 -11.54 1.51 -10.68
CA TYR A 333 -10.89 2.79 -10.42
C TYR A 333 -9.87 3.13 -11.51
N PHE A 334 -8.95 2.20 -11.83
CA PHE A 334 -7.94 2.46 -12.87
C PHE A 334 -8.52 2.46 -14.28
N LEU A 335 -9.58 1.69 -14.56
CA LEU A 335 -10.32 1.83 -15.81
C LEU A 335 -10.98 3.22 -15.94
N GLY A 336 -11.49 3.78 -14.85
CA GLY A 336 -12.00 5.16 -14.83
C GLY A 336 -10.91 6.20 -15.10
N ILE A 337 -9.70 6.02 -14.56
CA ILE A 337 -8.56 6.90 -14.87
C ILE A 337 -8.11 6.74 -16.33
N ALA A 338 -8.13 5.52 -16.88
CA ALA A 338 -7.85 5.29 -18.29
C ALA A 338 -8.84 6.04 -19.20
N LEU A 339 -10.13 6.02 -18.84
CA LEU A 339 -11.16 6.79 -19.53
C LEU A 339 -10.89 8.30 -19.47
N GLU A 340 -10.51 8.83 -18.30
CA GLU A 340 -10.12 10.23 -18.15
C GLU A 340 -8.94 10.63 -19.04
N ALA A 341 -7.92 9.77 -19.13
CA ALA A 341 -6.80 9.99 -20.04
C ALA A 341 -7.24 9.97 -21.52
N LEU A 342 -8.16 9.08 -21.91
CA LEU A 342 -8.73 9.07 -23.27
C LEU A 342 -9.54 10.33 -23.60
N TRP A 343 -10.27 10.88 -22.62
CA TRP A 343 -10.97 12.15 -22.82
C TRP A 343 -10.04 13.30 -23.17
N HIS A 344 -8.80 13.26 -22.68
CA HIS A 344 -7.79 14.24 -23.04
C HIS A 344 -7.13 13.93 -24.37
N HIS A 345 -6.81 12.66 -24.63
CA HIS A 345 -6.20 12.22 -25.89
C HIS A 345 -7.06 12.54 -27.11
N GLY A 346 -8.38 12.39 -26.99
CA GLY A 346 -9.31 12.55 -28.11
C GLY A 346 -9.49 11.26 -28.87
N ILE A 347 -10.54 10.51 -28.54
CA ILE A 347 -10.85 9.21 -29.18
C ILE A 347 -12.32 9.15 -29.58
N LYS A 348 -12.66 8.16 -30.41
CA LYS A 348 -14.04 7.89 -30.83
C LYS A 348 -14.95 7.66 -29.63
N LEU A 349 -16.13 8.27 -29.67
CA LEU A 349 -17.15 8.11 -28.63
C LEU A 349 -17.51 6.64 -28.38
N GLU A 350 -17.55 5.82 -29.43
CA GLU A 350 -17.77 4.37 -29.32
C GLU A 350 -16.81 3.67 -28.35
N THR A 351 -15.51 4.00 -28.43
CA THR A 351 -14.49 3.43 -27.54
C THR A 351 -14.72 3.87 -26.09
N LEU A 352 -15.07 5.15 -25.87
CA LEU A 352 -15.34 5.67 -24.54
C LEU A 352 -16.57 5.02 -23.90
N LEU A 353 -17.69 4.93 -24.63
CA LEU A 353 -18.93 4.33 -24.15
C LEU A 353 -18.77 2.83 -23.86
N SER A 354 -17.96 2.12 -24.66
CA SER A 354 -17.64 0.71 -24.42
C SER A 354 -16.89 0.52 -23.09
N LEU A 355 -15.95 1.44 -22.78
CA LEU A 355 -15.23 1.43 -21.52
C LEU A 355 -16.14 1.79 -20.33
N CYS A 356 -17.01 2.79 -20.47
CA CYS A 356 -18.02 3.12 -19.44
C CYS A 356 -18.91 1.91 -19.12
N GLU A 357 -19.41 1.22 -20.14
CA GLU A 357 -20.21 0.01 -19.96
C GLU A 357 -19.42 -1.11 -19.24
N GLY A 358 -18.14 -1.27 -19.56
CA GLY A 358 -17.25 -2.19 -18.86
C GLY A 358 -17.11 -1.86 -17.37
N ILE A 359 -16.91 -0.58 -17.04
CA ILE A 359 -16.83 -0.10 -15.65
C ILE A 359 -18.15 -0.36 -14.94
N ARG A 360 -19.28 0.10 -15.50
CA ARG A 360 -20.63 -0.06 -14.93
C ARG A 360 -20.99 -1.53 -14.65
N ARG A 361 -20.60 -2.46 -15.54
CA ARG A 361 -20.83 -3.90 -15.35
C ARG A 361 -20.01 -4.51 -14.20
N ASN A 362 -18.81 -4.00 -13.92
CA ASN A 362 -17.96 -4.53 -12.86
C ASN A 362 -18.12 -3.80 -11.53
N THR A 363 -18.72 -2.59 -11.51
CA THR A 363 -19.00 -1.85 -10.28
C THR A 363 -19.72 -2.67 -9.22
N PRO A 364 -20.83 -3.38 -9.50
CA PRO A 364 -21.51 -4.18 -8.48
C PRO A 364 -20.62 -5.28 -7.88
N LYS A 365 -19.75 -5.89 -8.68
CA LYS A 365 -18.82 -6.94 -8.21
C LYS A 365 -17.81 -6.37 -7.22
N ALA A 366 -17.20 -5.24 -7.56
CA ALA A 366 -16.25 -4.57 -6.67
C ALA A 366 -16.91 -4.12 -5.37
N LEU A 367 -18.14 -3.60 -5.44
CA LEU A 367 -18.87 -3.13 -4.27
C LEU A 367 -19.27 -4.28 -3.33
N GLN A 368 -19.40 -5.53 -3.79
CA GLN A 368 -19.68 -6.66 -2.88
C GLN A 368 -18.67 -6.76 -1.73
N ILE A 369 -17.40 -6.46 -1.99
CA ILE A 369 -16.34 -6.48 -0.97
C ILE A 369 -15.99 -5.06 -0.53
N TRP A 370 -15.78 -4.15 -1.48
CA TRP A 370 -15.05 -2.91 -1.23
C TRP A 370 -15.93 -1.67 -1.01
N GLU A 371 -17.26 -1.81 -0.91
CA GLU A 371 -18.18 -0.67 -0.75
C GLU A 371 -17.72 0.34 0.31
N TYR A 372 -17.31 -0.15 1.49
CA TYR A 372 -16.85 0.65 2.62
C TYR A 372 -15.33 0.61 2.83
N SER A 373 -14.55 0.56 1.75
CA SER A 373 -13.09 0.65 1.84
C SER A 373 -12.61 2.06 2.21
N PRO A 374 -11.36 2.22 2.65
CA PRO A 374 -10.74 3.55 2.77
C PRO A 374 -10.73 4.33 1.44
N MET A 375 -10.75 3.65 0.30
CA MET A 375 -10.70 4.26 -1.04
C MET A 375 -12.08 4.63 -1.59
N ALA A 376 -13.16 4.26 -0.90
CA ALA A 376 -14.54 4.37 -1.40
C ALA A 376 -14.87 5.78 -1.92
N GLU A 377 -14.52 6.83 -1.18
CA GLU A 377 -14.79 8.21 -1.60
C GLU A 377 -14.10 8.57 -2.93
N ALA A 378 -12.82 8.25 -3.07
CA ALA A 378 -12.05 8.57 -4.27
C ALA A 378 -12.56 7.75 -5.47
N ARG A 379 -12.87 6.47 -5.25
CA ARG A 379 -13.47 5.59 -6.23
C ARG A 379 -14.82 6.10 -6.70
N ASP A 380 -15.73 6.41 -5.77
CA ASP A 380 -17.10 6.79 -6.08
C ASP A 380 -17.16 8.12 -6.82
N LYS A 381 -16.23 9.05 -6.54
CA LYS A 381 -16.03 10.27 -7.35
C LYS A 381 -15.68 9.96 -8.80
N VAL A 382 -14.82 8.98 -9.06
CA VAL A 382 -14.47 8.55 -10.43
C VAL A 382 -15.68 7.89 -11.08
N LEU A 383 -16.33 6.95 -10.40
CA LEU A 383 -17.49 6.22 -10.94
C LEU A 383 -18.66 7.16 -11.25
N LYS A 384 -18.90 8.16 -10.41
CA LYS A 384 -19.91 9.18 -10.69
C LYS A 384 -19.60 9.92 -12.00
N ARG A 385 -18.36 10.33 -12.23
CA ARG A 385 -17.97 11.01 -13.48
C ARG A 385 -18.14 10.10 -14.70
N VAL A 386 -17.80 8.82 -14.58
CA VAL A 386 -17.99 7.83 -15.64
C VAL A 386 -19.47 7.69 -15.98
N ASN A 387 -20.35 7.57 -14.99
CA ASN A 387 -21.80 7.45 -15.19
C ASN A 387 -22.39 8.74 -15.77
N ASP A 388 -22.04 9.90 -15.20
CA ASP A 388 -22.52 11.20 -15.70
C ASP A 388 -22.15 11.38 -17.19
N PHE A 389 -20.92 11.01 -17.58
CA PHE A 389 -20.46 11.04 -18.97
C PHE A 389 -21.22 10.04 -19.84
N GLU A 390 -21.39 8.80 -19.39
CA GLU A 390 -22.10 7.75 -20.14
C GLU A 390 -23.55 8.20 -20.43
N ASP A 391 -24.25 8.69 -19.41
CA ASP A 391 -25.64 9.16 -19.52
C ASP A 391 -25.75 10.36 -20.48
N GLU A 392 -24.90 11.37 -20.30
CA GLU A 392 -24.89 12.57 -21.16
C GLU A 392 -24.72 12.20 -22.63
N TYR A 393 -23.69 11.40 -22.96
CA TYR A 393 -23.37 11.10 -24.35
C TYR A 393 -24.31 10.07 -24.98
N ARG A 394 -24.86 9.13 -24.21
CA ARG A 394 -25.92 8.25 -24.73
C ARG A 394 -27.17 9.05 -25.09
N GLU A 395 -27.55 10.05 -24.30
CA GLU A 395 -28.67 10.94 -24.63
C GLU A 395 -28.37 11.82 -25.86
N LYS A 396 -27.15 12.37 -26.00
CA LYS A 396 -26.75 13.11 -27.21
C LYS A 396 -26.81 12.26 -28.48
N VAL A 397 -26.37 11.00 -28.42
CA VAL A 397 -26.48 10.06 -29.55
C VAL A 397 -27.94 9.79 -29.90
N LYS A 398 -28.81 9.56 -28.90
CA LYS A 398 -30.26 9.35 -29.14
C LYS A 398 -30.91 10.56 -29.81
N LYS A 399 -30.50 11.78 -29.44
CA LYS A 399 -30.99 13.04 -30.04
C LYS A 399 -30.37 13.37 -31.40
N GLY A 400 -29.36 12.61 -31.84
CA GLY A 400 -28.60 12.90 -33.06
C GLY A 400 -27.66 14.10 -32.95
N GLU A 401 -27.36 14.57 -31.74
CA GLU A 401 -26.45 15.70 -31.47
C GLU A 401 -24.97 15.30 -31.65
N CYS A 402 -24.66 14.00 -31.55
CA CYS A 402 -23.36 13.43 -31.88
C CYS A 402 -23.50 12.01 -32.45
N LYS A 403 -22.42 11.52 -33.08
CA LYS A 403 -22.31 10.16 -33.63
C LYS A 403 -21.26 9.36 -32.85
N LEU A 404 -21.39 8.04 -32.86
CA LEU A 404 -20.42 7.13 -32.24
C LEU A 404 -19.00 7.27 -32.81
N SER A 405 -18.89 7.70 -34.06
CA SER A 405 -17.61 7.96 -34.75
C SER A 405 -16.95 9.29 -34.36
N ASP A 406 -17.65 10.18 -33.65
CA ASP A 406 -17.12 11.50 -33.33
C ASP A 406 -15.96 11.39 -32.34
N LEU A 407 -14.93 12.22 -32.55
CA LEU A 407 -13.80 12.34 -31.64
C LEU A 407 -14.17 13.27 -30.49
N ILE A 408 -14.18 12.73 -29.27
CA ILE A 408 -14.52 13.48 -28.08
C ILE A 408 -13.25 13.93 -27.38
N THR A 409 -13.10 15.24 -27.23
CA THR A 409 -12.04 15.87 -26.43
C THR A 409 -12.68 16.75 -25.35
N LEU A 410 -12.28 16.57 -24.10
CA LEU A 410 -12.73 17.46 -23.03
C LEU A 410 -11.99 18.80 -23.14
N LYS A 411 -12.72 19.87 -23.47
CA LYS A 411 -12.19 21.24 -23.40
C LYS A 411 -11.81 21.55 -21.96
N VAL A 412 -10.54 21.88 -21.75
CA VAL A 412 -9.95 21.98 -20.42
C VAL A 412 -10.27 23.33 -19.80
N GLY A 413 -11.12 23.33 -18.78
CA GLY A 413 -11.25 24.46 -17.84
C GLY A 413 -10.17 24.42 -16.75
N ILE A 414 -9.86 25.58 -16.17
CA ILE A 414 -8.86 25.82 -15.10
C ILE A 414 -9.06 24.92 -13.86
N ALA A 415 -10.26 24.37 -13.65
CA ALA A 415 -10.57 23.44 -12.55
C ALA A 415 -9.80 22.10 -12.59
N MET A 416 -8.91 21.86 -13.55
CA MET A 416 -8.29 20.56 -13.83
C MET A 416 -7.01 20.26 -13.02
N GLN A 417 -6.24 21.28 -12.63
CA GLN A 417 -5.08 21.11 -11.73
C GLN A 417 -5.52 20.52 -10.38
N ALA A 418 -6.73 20.89 -9.92
CA ALA A 418 -7.36 20.33 -8.74
C ALA A 418 -7.93 18.91 -8.95
N ARG A 419 -8.18 18.49 -10.21
CA ARG A 419 -8.85 17.21 -10.55
C ARG A 419 -7.89 16.02 -10.68
N PHE A 420 -6.65 16.23 -11.12
CA PHE A 420 -5.63 15.16 -11.10
C PHE A 420 -5.04 14.88 -9.71
N ASN A 421 -5.48 15.62 -8.69
CA ASN A 421 -5.27 15.24 -7.29
C ASN A 421 -6.07 13.99 -6.88
N VAL A 422 -6.85 13.35 -7.75
CA VAL A 422 -7.60 12.13 -7.40
C VAL A 422 -6.69 10.91 -7.21
N LEU A 423 -5.58 10.80 -7.95
CA LEU A 423 -4.51 9.82 -7.67
C LEU A 423 -3.78 10.12 -6.36
N THR A 424 -3.79 11.38 -5.95
CA THR A 424 -3.26 11.79 -4.66
C THR A 424 -4.28 11.50 -3.56
N ASP A 425 -5.60 11.55 -3.85
CA ASP A 425 -6.66 11.11 -2.94
C ASP A 425 -6.66 9.58 -2.70
N PHE A 426 -6.28 8.76 -3.70
CA PHE A 426 -6.00 7.31 -3.55
C PHE A 426 -4.94 7.03 -2.47
N CYS A 427 -3.95 7.90 -2.40
CA CYS A 427 -2.89 7.83 -1.41
C CYS A 427 -3.26 8.54 -0.09
N ARG A 428 -3.94 9.69 -0.14
CA ARG A 428 -4.33 10.51 1.03
C ARG A 428 -5.39 9.86 1.90
N THR A 429 -6.14 8.88 1.39
CA THR A 429 -7.11 8.10 2.16
C THR A 429 -6.45 7.04 3.06
N ARG A 430 -5.13 6.87 2.97
CA ARG A 430 -4.36 6.09 3.95
C ARG A 430 -4.28 6.89 5.25
N VAL A 431 -5.17 6.62 6.21
CA VAL A 431 -5.00 6.95 7.64
C VAL A 431 -5.01 8.46 7.98
N THR A 432 -6.13 9.16 7.79
CA THR A 432 -6.35 10.48 8.45
C THR A 432 -6.66 10.34 9.96
N CYS A 433 -5.85 9.59 10.72
CA CYS A 433 -6.21 9.14 12.08
C CYS A 433 -5.62 9.93 13.26
N LEU A 434 -4.87 11.02 13.05
CA LEU A 434 -4.29 11.77 14.17
C LEU A 434 -4.62 13.27 14.08
N ARG A 435 -5.45 13.75 15.02
CA ARG A 435 -5.61 15.21 15.25
C ARG A 435 -4.23 15.84 15.59
N PRO A 436 -3.96 17.10 15.19
CA PRO A 436 -2.64 17.73 15.30
C PRO A 436 -1.97 17.66 16.69
N LEU A 437 -2.75 17.72 17.78
CA LEU A 437 -2.25 17.72 19.15
C LEU A 437 -1.77 16.35 19.65
N LYS A 438 -2.41 15.23 19.22
CA LYS A 438 -1.98 13.86 19.63
C LYS A 438 -0.78 13.39 18.79
N ALA A 439 -0.67 13.84 17.55
CA ALA A 439 0.47 13.62 16.65
C ALA A 439 1.80 14.18 17.17
N LEU A 440 1.78 15.41 17.72
CA LEU A 440 2.93 16.01 18.38
C LEU A 440 3.39 15.18 19.58
N ARG A 441 2.46 14.57 20.33
CA ARG A 441 2.79 13.61 21.40
C ARG A 441 3.37 12.31 20.85
N PHE A 442 2.88 11.77 19.73
CA PHE A 442 3.43 10.57 19.10
C PHE A 442 4.85 10.80 18.58
N ARG A 443 5.10 11.89 17.84
CA ARG A 443 6.44 12.26 17.36
C ARG A 443 7.39 12.50 18.54
N ARG A 444 6.92 13.19 19.59
CA ARG A 444 7.72 13.43 20.80
C ARG A 444 7.96 12.14 21.59
N ALA A 445 7.01 11.20 21.65
CA ALA A 445 7.19 9.91 22.31
C ALA A 445 8.16 9.01 21.53
N LEU A 446 8.05 8.95 20.20
CA LEU A 446 8.97 8.23 19.34
C LEU A 446 10.40 8.80 19.46
N LEU A 447 10.54 10.13 19.36
CA LEU A 447 11.83 10.82 19.50
C LEU A 447 12.39 10.77 20.94
N ASN A 448 11.53 10.82 21.97
CA ASN A 448 11.96 10.69 23.35
C ASN A 448 12.40 9.26 23.66
N ASN A 449 11.69 8.23 23.16
CA ASN A 449 12.12 6.84 23.30
C ASN A 449 13.46 6.59 22.58
N ILE A 450 13.67 7.21 21.39
CA ILE A 450 14.98 7.21 20.71
C ILE A 450 16.06 7.83 21.60
N ARG A 451 15.78 8.96 22.25
CA ARG A 451 16.74 9.65 23.13
C ARG A 451 17.05 8.88 24.40
N THR A 452 16.03 8.32 25.07
CA THR A 452 16.19 7.57 26.33
C THR A 452 16.96 6.26 26.11
N LEU A 453 16.75 5.56 25.00
CA LEU A 453 17.51 4.34 24.68
C LEU A 453 18.96 4.63 24.30
N HIS A 454 19.22 5.78 23.67
CA HIS A 454 20.59 6.24 23.39
C HIS A 454 21.34 6.63 24.68
N GLU A 455 20.64 7.21 25.66
CA GLU A 455 21.21 7.54 26.99
C GLU A 455 21.48 6.29 27.84
N ILE A 456 20.71 5.21 27.68
CA ILE A 456 20.94 3.92 28.36
C ILE A 456 22.15 3.17 27.76
N LYS A 457 22.34 3.19 26.42
CA LYS A 457 23.49 2.54 25.77
C LYS A 457 24.82 3.32 25.91
N CYS A 458 24.79 4.59 26.32
CA CYS A 458 25.97 5.43 26.47
C CYS A 458 26.43 5.64 27.92
N LYS A 459 25.87 4.92 28.90
CA LYS A 459 26.46 4.82 30.24
C LYS A 459 27.43 3.63 30.27
N PRO A 460 28.70 3.84 30.67
CA PRO A 460 29.72 2.79 30.74
C PRO A 460 29.39 1.71 31.77
#